data_AF-A0A442B7R7-F1
#
_entry.id   AF-A0A442B7R7-F1
#
_cell.length_a   1.000
_cell.length_b   1.000
_cell.length_c   1.000
_cell.angle_alpha   90.00
_cell.angle_beta   90.00
_cell.angle_gamma   90.00
#
_symmetry.space_group_name_H-M   'P 1'
#
loop_
_entity.id
_entity.type
_entity.pdbx_description
1 polymer ?
#
loop_
_entity_poly.entity_id
_entity_poly.type
_entity_poly.pdbx_seq_one_letter_code
_entity_poly.pdbx_strand_id
1 'polypeptide(L)' 'ALHLGTGSGTDLSLPVEIDVVELTGPEQVTTARAGTQRLTATLPPQVRVAKGQPCAFVFDAEALRLFDPATGKAF' A
#
# COMPACT_ATOMS: atom_id res chain seq x y z
N ALA A 1 -7.70 0.17 -4.99
CA ALA A 1 -7.22 0.14 -3.59
C ALA A 1 -5.79 -0.39 -3.58
N LEU A 2 -5.09 -0.41 -2.44
CA LEU A 2 -3.76 -1.04 -2.37
C LEU A 2 -3.89 -2.55 -2.19
N HIS A 3 -3.13 -3.31 -2.97
CA HIS A 3 -3.07 -4.78 -2.90
C HIS A 3 -1.62 -5.25 -2.89
N LEU A 4 -1.34 -6.46 -2.40
CA LEU A 4 0.01 -7.02 -2.45
C LEU A 4 0.36 -7.43 -3.90
N GLY A 5 1.45 -6.88 -4.43
CA GLY A 5 1.94 -7.21 -5.77
C GLY A 5 2.59 -8.59 -5.84
N THR A 6 2.46 -9.24 -6.98
CA THR A 6 3.06 -10.57 -7.28
C THR A 6 4.41 -10.48 -7.99
N GLY A 7 4.92 -9.27 -8.26
CA GLY A 7 6.22 -9.05 -8.92
C GLY A 7 6.18 -8.97 -10.46
N SER A 8 4.99 -8.87 -11.07
CA SER A 8 4.88 -8.59 -12.52
C SER A 8 5.16 -7.11 -12.80
N GLY A 9 6.14 -6.83 -13.67
CA GLY A 9 6.68 -5.49 -13.92
C GLY A 9 5.81 -4.53 -14.73
N THR A 10 4.53 -4.84 -14.94
CA THR A 10 3.61 -4.02 -15.75
C THR A 10 2.66 -3.15 -14.93
N ASP A 11 2.48 -3.45 -13.65
CA ASP A 11 1.46 -2.80 -12.83
C ASP A 11 2.02 -1.57 -12.10
N LEU A 12 1.18 -0.54 -11.94
CA LEU A 12 1.54 0.61 -11.09
C LEU A 12 1.76 0.11 -9.66
N SER A 13 2.97 0.35 -9.16
CA SER A 13 3.39 -0.21 -7.88
C SER A 13 4.22 0.76 -7.05
N LEU A 14 4.13 0.59 -5.73
CA LEU A 14 4.91 1.30 -4.73
C LEU A 14 5.76 0.26 -3.98
N PRO A 15 7.08 0.24 -4.19
CA PRO A 15 7.99 -0.51 -3.35
C PRO A 15 7.92 0.02 -1.91
N VAL A 16 7.75 -0.89 -0.95
CA VAL A 16 7.58 -0.56 0.46
C VAL A 16 8.31 -1.53 1.37
N GLU A 17 8.60 -1.08 2.58
CA GLU A 17 8.96 -1.93 3.72
C GLU A 17 7.80 -1.94 4.73
N ILE A 18 7.41 -3.12 5.20
CA ILE A 18 6.31 -3.27 6.17
C ILE A 18 6.74 -2.80 7.57
N ASP A 19 5.96 -1.92 8.18
CA ASP A 19 6.21 -1.42 9.53
C ASP A 19 5.40 -2.17 10.59
N VAL A 20 4.10 -2.34 10.34
CA VAL A 20 3.13 -2.92 11.27
C VAL A 20 2.12 -3.75 10.50
N VAL A 21 1.76 -4.90 11.07
CA VAL A 21 0.70 -5.77 10.58
C VAL A 21 -0.25 -6.03 11.73
N GLU A 22 -1.52 -5.67 11.58
CA GLU A 22 -2.55 -5.89 12.60
C GLU A 22 -3.74 -6.64 12.00
N LEU A 23 -4.00 -7.85 12.48
CA LEU A 23 -5.18 -8.62 12.10
C LEU A 23 -6.38 -8.14 12.93
N THR A 24 -7.34 -7.48 12.29
CA THR A 24 -8.50 -6.86 12.95
C THR A 24 -9.76 -7.72 12.87
N GLY A 25 -9.63 -8.98 12.43
CA GLY A 25 -10.70 -9.95 12.26
C GLY A 25 -10.81 -10.39 10.81
N PRO A 26 -11.70 -9.77 10.00
CA PRO A 26 -11.91 -10.18 8.61
C PRO A 26 -10.80 -9.71 7.66
N GLU A 27 -9.92 -8.81 8.10
CA GLU A 27 -8.88 -8.17 7.29
C GLU A 27 -7.64 -7.93 8.16
N GLN A 28 -6.53 -7.57 7.53
CA GLN A 28 -5.38 -7.00 8.22
C GLN A 28 -5.12 -5.57 7.77
N VAL A 29 -4.92 -4.68 8.74
CA VAL A 29 -4.44 -3.32 8.50
C VAL A 29 -2.92 -3.38 8.51
N THR A 30 -2.33 -3.11 7.35
CA THR A 30 -0.89 -3.15 7.14
C THR A 30 -0.37 -1.73 6.94
N THR A 31 0.51 -1.29 7.81
CA THR A 31 1.25 -0.05 7.64
C THR A 31 2.61 -0.36 7.03
N ALA A 32 3.00 0.39 6.00
CA ALA A 32 4.27 0.25 5.30
C ALA A 32 4.87 1.62 5.00
N ARG A 33 6.13 1.63 4.56
CA ARG A 33 6.87 2.85 4.22
C ARG A 33 7.40 2.81 2.80
N ALA A 34 7.12 3.87 2.03
CA ALA A 34 7.75 4.16 0.75
C ALA A 34 8.67 5.38 0.92
N GLY A 35 9.99 5.16 1.02
CA GLY A 35 10.94 6.24 1.35
C GLY A 35 10.64 6.82 2.74
N THR A 36 10.19 8.07 2.82
CA THR A 36 9.77 8.73 4.07
C THR A 36 8.25 8.75 4.29
N GLN A 37 7.48 8.31 3.29
CA GLN A 37 6.02 8.35 3.33
C GLN A 37 5.46 7.07 3.97
N ARG A 38 4.48 7.24 4.85
CA ARG A 38 3.74 6.13 5.46
C ARG A 38 2.49 5.83 4.63
N LEU A 39 2.28 4.56 4.35
CA LEU A 39 1.12 4.05 3.62
C LEU A 39 0.38 3.06 4.51
N THR A 40 -0.95 3.05 4.42
CA THR A 40 -1.81 2.07 5.08
C THR A 40 -2.60 1.34 4.02
N ALA A 41 -2.52 0.00 4.02
CA ALA A 41 -3.29 -0.88 3.17
C ALA A 41 -4.15 -1.81 4.02
N THR A 42 -5.41 -1.94 3.65
CA THR A 42 -6.30 -2.98 4.19
C THR A 42 -6.20 -4.19 3.26
N LEU A 43 -5.66 -5.28 3.77
CA LEU A 43 -5.39 -6.49 2.99
C LEU A 43 -6.25 -7.66 3.48
N PRO A 44 -6.51 -8.66 2.62
CA PRO A 44 -7.13 -9.91 3.06
C PRO A 44 -6.33 -10.56 4.21
N PRO A 45 -7.00 -11.24 5.15
CA PRO A 45 -6.38 -11.75 6.38
C PRO A 45 -5.43 -12.94 6.10
N GLN A 46 -5.53 -13.54 4.92
CA GLN A 46 -4.65 -14.64 4.48
C GLN A 46 -3.33 -14.13 3.90
N VAL A 47 -3.24 -12.84 3.53
CA VAL A 47 -1.99 -12.29 2.98
C VAL A 47 -0.90 -12.40 4.04
N ARG A 48 0.27 -12.91 3.65
CA ARG A 48 1.40 -13.14 4.54
C ARG A 48 2.48 -12.10 4.27
N VAL A 49 2.56 -11.14 5.17
CA VAL A 49 3.62 -10.13 5.23
C VAL A 49 4.07 -9.96 6.67
N ALA A 50 5.33 -9.56 6.87
CA ALA A 50 5.91 -9.38 8.20
C ALA A 50 6.62 -8.03 8.31
N LYS A 51 6.73 -7.49 9.53
CA LYS A 51 7.53 -6.28 9.79
C LYS A 51 8.96 -6.43 9.26
N GLY A 52 9.47 -5.39 8.60
CA GLY A 52 10.76 -5.35 7.94
C GLY A 52 10.81 -6.04 6.57
N GLN A 53 9.72 -6.68 6.14
CA GLN A 53 9.68 -7.32 4.83
C GLN A 53 9.60 -6.27 3.71
N PRO A 54 10.49 -6.32 2.71
CA PRO A 54 10.31 -5.57 1.48
C PRO A 54 9.22 -6.22 0.62
N CYS A 55 8.29 -5.41 0.10
CA CYS A 55 7.30 -5.85 -0.87
C CYS A 55 6.88 -4.69 -1.78
N ALA A 56 5.90 -4.93 -2.65
CA ALA A 56 5.30 -3.88 -3.45
C ALA A 56 3.78 -3.86 -3.23
N PHE A 57 3.23 -2.67 -3.03
CA PHE A 57 1.79 -2.46 -3.14
C PHE A 57 1.43 -2.05 -4.56
N VAL A 58 0.44 -2.73 -5.13
CA VAL A 58 -0.10 -2.49 -6.47
C VAL A 58 -1.47 -1.84 -6.36
N PHE A 59 -1.81 -1.00 -7.32
CA PHE A 59 -3.09 -0.30 -7.38
C PHE A 59 -3.50 0.01 -8.82
N ASP A 60 -4.81 0.11 -9.04
CA ASP A 60 -5.36 0.58 -10.32
C ASP A 60 -5.19 2.09 -10.44
N ALA A 61 -4.83 2.56 -11.65
CA ALA A 61 -4.68 3.99 -11.94
C ALA A 61 -5.97 4.76 -11.64
N GLU A 62 -7.14 4.14 -11.87
CA GLU A 62 -8.47 4.75 -11.63
C GLU A 62 -8.77 4.97 -10.13
N ALA A 63 -8.09 4.24 -9.25
CA ALA A 63 -8.23 4.41 -7.80
C ALA A 63 -7.33 5.54 -7.26
N LEU A 64 -6.47 6.14 -8.09
CA LEU A 64 -5.57 7.20 -7.69
C LEU A 64 -6.30 8.54 -7.68
N ARG A 65 -6.17 9.28 -6.58
CA ARG A 65 -6.53 10.70 -6.53
C ARG A 65 -5.28 11.53 -6.31
N LEU A 66 -5.05 12.47 -7.22
CA LEU A 66 -3.98 13.45 -7.10
C LEU A 66 -4.54 14.75 -6.55
N PHE A 67 -3.72 15.44 -5.77
CA PHE A 67 -4.06 16.73 -5.19
C PHE A 67 -2.96 17.74 -5.49
N ASP A 68 -3.33 18.99 -5.74
CA ASP A 68 -2.40 20.09 -5.86
C ASP A 68 -1.73 20.35 -4.49
N PRO A 69 -0.40 20.29 -4.38
CA PRO A 69 0.30 20.45 -3.11
C PRO A 69 0.18 21.87 -2.51
N ALA A 70 -0.09 22.89 -3.33
CA ALA A 70 -0.25 24.27 -2.85
C ALA A 70 -1.66 24.54 -2.32
N THR A 71 -2.68 23.91 -2.91
CA THR A 71 -4.09 24.23 -2.62
C THR A 71 -4.86 23.10 -1.95
N GLY A 72 -4.35 21.87 -2.00
CA GLY A 72 -5.01 20.67 -1.51
C GLY A 72 -6.22 20.22 -2.34
N LYS A 73 -6.46 20.84 -3.50
CA LYS A 73 -7.60 20.50 -4.36
C LYS A 73 -7.29 19.28 -5.22
N ALA A 74 -8.30 18.45 -5.43
CA ALA A 74 -8.23 17.33 -6.35
C ALA A 74 -8.02 17.82 -7.79
N PHE A 75 -7.17 17.11 -8.54
CA PHE A 75 -7.13 17.18 -10.01
C PHE A 75 -8.32 16.42 -10.63
#